data_AF-A0A1H7BQ02-F1
#
_entry.id   AF-A0A1H7BQ02-F1
#
_cell.length_a   1.000
_cell.length_b   1.000
_cell.length_c   1.000
_cell.angle_alpha   90.00
_cell.angle_beta   90.00
_cell.angle_gamma   90.00
#
_symmetry.space_group_name_H-M   'P 1'
#
loop_
_entity.id
_entity.type
_entity.pdbx_description
1 polymer ?
#
loop_
_entity_poly.entity_id
_entity_poly.type
_entity_poly.pdbx_seq_one_letter_code
_entity_poly.pdbx_strand_id
1 'polypeptide(L)'
;MEITKELVLKLYERNDPKRKQMLFELYRDLFTSTMSARFLVDVINEKLSTEAVSLYDIKYIRAKMKKWSVQQMPVQQSEKPEAEAQPKAAMKFPRSEPEPYVKPSKKY
;
A
#
# COMPACT_ATOMS: atom_id res chain seq x y z
N MET A 1 -11.21 -20.80 1.67
CA MET A 1 -12.04 -20.81 0.45
C MET A 1 -11.08 -20.79 -0.73
N GLU A 2 -11.29 -21.65 -1.71
CA GLU A 2 -10.53 -21.59 -2.96
C GLU A 2 -11.04 -20.42 -3.78
N ILE A 3 -10.14 -19.54 -4.19
CA ILE A 3 -10.48 -18.34 -4.96
C ILE A 3 -10.38 -18.73 -6.43
N THR A 4 -11.51 -18.71 -7.12
CA THR A 4 -11.60 -19.07 -8.53
C THR A 4 -11.69 -17.83 -9.43
N LYS A 5 -11.23 -17.96 -10.67
CA LYS A 5 -11.36 -16.92 -11.71
C LYS A 5 -12.82 -16.46 -11.89
N GLU A 6 -13.76 -17.41 -11.88
CA GLU A 6 -15.19 -17.12 -12.03
C GLU A 6 -15.75 -16.25 -10.90
N LEU A 7 -15.28 -16.49 -9.67
CA LEU A 7 -15.70 -15.69 -8.53
C LEU A 7 -15.28 -14.23 -8.70
N VAL A 8 -14.03 -14.00 -9.13
CA VAL A 8 -13.51 -12.65 -9.38
C VAL A 8 -14.33 -11.97 -10.48
N LEU A 9 -14.63 -12.66 -11.58
CA LEU A 9 -15.45 -12.11 -12.67
C LEU A 9 -16.85 -11.72 -12.18
N LYS A 10 -17.54 -12.59 -11.42
CA LYS A 10 -18.84 -12.28 -10.82
C LYS A 10 -18.81 -11.05 -9.91
N LEU A 11 -17.71 -10.82 -9.19
CA LEU A 11 -17.54 -9.63 -8.36
C LEU A 11 -17.32 -8.36 -9.19
N TYR A 12 -16.65 -8.47 -10.34
CA TYR A 12 -16.49 -7.37 -11.29
C TYR A 12 -17.82 -6.99 -11.95
N GLU A 13 -18.63 -7.98 -12.37
CA GLU A 13 -19.98 -7.75 -12.92
C GLU A 13 -20.89 -7.01 -11.93
N ARG A 14 -20.82 -7.38 -10.65
CA ARG A 14 -21.62 -6.77 -9.57
C ARG A 14 -21.02 -5.48 -9.02
N ASN A 15 -19.85 -5.06 -9.53
CA ASN A 15 -19.12 -3.89 -9.04
C ASN A 15 -18.84 -3.93 -7.52
N ASP A 16 -18.63 -5.12 -6.96
CA ASP A 16 -18.42 -5.33 -5.52
C ASP A 16 -17.08 -4.71 -5.06
N PRO A 17 -16.99 -4.04 -3.90
CA PRO A 17 -15.73 -3.50 -3.37
C PRO A 17 -14.66 -4.56 -3.11
N LYS A 18 -15.05 -5.81 -2.84
CA LYS A 18 -14.14 -6.93 -2.57
C LYS A 18 -13.43 -7.45 -3.80
N ARG A 19 -13.89 -7.09 -5.02
CA ARG A 19 -13.31 -7.57 -6.28
C ARG A 19 -11.79 -7.38 -6.35
N LYS A 20 -11.28 -6.25 -5.85
CA LYS A 20 -9.86 -5.89 -5.86
C LYS A 20 -9.05 -6.74 -4.89
N GLN A 21 -9.64 -7.07 -3.74
CA GLN A 21 -8.99 -7.94 -2.75
C GLN A 21 -8.92 -9.38 -3.26
N MET A 22 -10.02 -9.89 -3.83
CA MET A 22 -10.04 -11.24 -4.42
C MET A 22 -9.10 -11.35 -5.63
N LEU A 23 -9.00 -10.31 -6.46
CA LEU A 23 -8.04 -10.25 -7.56
C LEU A 23 -6.59 -10.31 -7.06
N PHE A 24 -6.27 -9.60 -5.98
CA PHE A 24 -4.95 -9.66 -5.35
C PHE A 24 -4.63 -11.05 -4.83
N GLU A 25 -5.58 -11.70 -4.16
CA GLU A 25 -5.36 -13.05 -3.60
C GLU A 25 -5.18 -14.09 -4.72
N LEU A 26 -5.95 -14.00 -5.81
CA LEU A 26 -5.83 -14.89 -6.97
C LEU A 26 -4.50 -14.75 -7.71
N TYR A 27 -3.98 -13.53 -7.82
CA TYR A 27 -2.77 -13.22 -8.59
C TYR A 27 -1.63 -12.69 -7.70
N ARG A 28 -1.57 -13.15 -6.45
CA ARG A 28 -0.65 -12.61 -5.43
C ARG A 28 0.80 -12.55 -5.91
N ASP A 29 1.26 -13.62 -6.57
CA ASP A 29 2.63 -13.74 -7.07
C ASP A 29 2.96 -12.72 -8.17
N LEU A 30 1.97 -12.32 -8.96
CA LEU A 30 2.16 -11.27 -9.95
C LEU A 30 2.32 -9.91 -9.27
N PHE A 31 1.60 -9.66 -8.18
CA PHE A 31 1.70 -8.39 -7.44
C PHE A 31 2.96 -8.26 -6.58
N THR A 32 3.56 -9.37 -6.16
CA THR A 32 4.86 -9.35 -5.46
C THR A 32 6.04 -9.13 -6.41
N SER A 33 5.85 -9.35 -7.72
CA SER A 33 6.86 -9.07 -8.74
C SER A 33 7.06 -7.56 -9.00
N THR A 34 8.24 -7.18 -9.51
CA THR A 34 8.61 -5.79 -9.86
C THR A 34 8.06 -5.33 -11.21
N MET A 35 7.08 -6.03 -11.77
CA MET A 35 6.53 -5.74 -13.11
C MET A 35 5.85 -4.36 -13.18
N SER A 36 5.71 -3.82 -14.40
CA SER A 36 4.99 -2.54 -14.58
C SER A 36 3.48 -2.71 -14.36
N ALA A 37 2.80 -1.64 -13.95
CA ALA A 37 1.35 -1.70 -13.74
C ALA A 37 0.57 -1.97 -15.05
N ARG A 38 1.07 -1.47 -16.18
CA ARG A 38 0.49 -1.74 -17.51
C ARG A 38 0.60 -3.22 -17.87
N PHE A 39 1.80 -3.77 -17.74
CA PHE A 39 2.04 -5.19 -17.99
C PHE A 39 1.16 -6.10 -17.12
N LEU A 40 0.95 -5.74 -15.85
CA LEU A 40 0.05 -6.50 -14.99
C LEU A 40 -1.41 -6.46 -15.46
N VAL A 41 -1.89 -5.33 -16.00
CA VAL A 41 -3.24 -5.27 -16.59
C VAL A 41 -3.35 -6.24 -17.76
N ASP A 42 -2.38 -6.21 -18.67
CA ASP A 42 -2.40 -7.03 -19.89
C ASP A 42 -2.40 -8.52 -19.54
N VAL A 43 -1.47 -8.96 -18.69
CA VAL A 43 -1.36 -10.36 -18.27
C VAL A 43 -2.60 -10.82 -17.49
N ILE A 44 -3.15 -9.99 -16.61
CA ILE A 44 -4.33 -10.35 -15.83
C ILE A 44 -5.56 -10.43 -16.72
N ASN A 45 -5.77 -9.47 -17.62
CA ASN A 45 -6.90 -9.49 -18.54
C ASN A 45 -6.80 -10.65 -19.54
N GLU A 46 -5.58 -11.00 -19.99
CA GLU A 46 -5.33 -12.19 -20.82
C GLU A 46 -5.70 -13.48 -20.06
N LYS A 47 -5.23 -13.61 -18.82
CA LYS A 47 -5.58 -14.77 -17.96
C LYS A 47 -7.07 -14.82 -17.61
N LEU A 48 -7.72 -13.67 -17.45
CA LEU A 48 -9.16 -13.56 -17.23
C LEU A 48 -9.97 -13.75 -18.51
N SER A 49 -9.34 -13.66 -19.69
CA SER A 49 -9.99 -13.69 -21.00
C SER A 49 -11.06 -12.60 -21.14
N THR A 50 -10.90 -11.49 -20.41
CA THR A 50 -11.87 -10.37 -20.35
C THR A 50 -11.15 -9.11 -19.91
N GLU A 51 -11.47 -7.97 -20.54
CA GLU A 51 -10.97 -6.64 -20.17
C GLU A 51 -11.72 -6.04 -18.97
N ALA A 52 -11.67 -6.74 -17.83
CA ALA A 52 -12.36 -6.31 -16.61
C ALA A 52 -11.50 -5.41 -15.73
N VAL A 53 -10.17 -5.59 -15.76
CA VAL A 53 -9.24 -4.94 -14.83
C VAL A 53 -8.66 -3.68 -15.44
N SER A 54 -8.72 -2.59 -14.68
CA SER A 54 -8.16 -1.30 -15.09
C SER A 54 -6.80 -1.04 -14.44
N LEU A 55 -6.03 -0.10 -15.01
CA LEU A 55 -4.79 0.40 -14.40
C LEU A 55 -4.99 0.95 -12.98
N TYR A 56 -6.17 1.51 -12.71
CA TYR A 56 -6.49 2.05 -11.39
C TYR A 56 -6.60 0.94 -10.35
N ASP A 57 -7.19 -0.20 -10.71
CA ASP A 57 -7.31 -1.35 -9.81
C ASP A 57 -5.92 -1.87 -9.41
N ILE A 58 -5.00 -2.01 -10.36
CA ILE A 58 -3.62 -2.44 -10.10
C ILE A 58 -2.89 -1.47 -9.15
N LYS A 59 -3.00 -0.16 -9.39
CA LYS A 59 -2.40 0.86 -8.51
C LYS A 59 -2.99 0.82 -7.11
N TYR A 60 -4.32 0.68 -7.02
CA TYR A 60 -5.03 0.59 -5.75
C TYR A 60 -4.57 -0.64 -4.96
N ILE A 61 -4.51 -1.79 -5.62
CA ILE A 61 -4.07 -3.05 -5.01
C ILE A 61 -2.64 -2.90 -4.48
N ARG A 62 -1.70 -2.36 -5.27
CA ARG A 62 -0.31 -2.12 -4.81
C ARG A 62 -0.23 -1.21 -3.59
N ALA A 63 -1.08 -0.19 -3.53
CA ALA A 63 -1.14 0.70 -2.37
C ALA A 63 -1.71 0.00 -1.11
N LYS A 64 -2.58 -1.01 -1.27
CA LYS A 64 -3.24 -1.72 -0.17
C LYS A 64 -2.63 -3.08 0.17
N MET A 65 -1.77 -3.64 -0.70
CA MET A 65 -1.26 -5.02 -0.59
C MET A 65 -0.53 -5.28 0.73
N LYS A 66 0.18 -4.27 1.27
CA LYS A 66 0.85 -4.38 2.58
C LYS A 66 -0.15 -4.66 3.71
N LYS A 67 -1.36 -4.08 3.65
CA LYS A 67 -2.40 -4.28 4.67
C LYS A 67 -3.05 -5.65 4.55
N TRP A 68 -3.27 -6.12 3.32
CA TRP A 68 -3.87 -7.44 3.05
C TRP A 68 -2.91 -8.59 3.32
N SER A 69 -1.61 -8.39 3.09
CA SER A 69 -0.60 -9.42 3.36
C SER A 69 -0.44 -9.73 4.86
N VAL A 70 -0.68 -8.75 5.74
CA VAL A 70 -0.53 -8.89 7.20
C VAL A 70 -1.70 -9.67 7.83
N GLN A 71 -2.89 -9.65 7.22
CA GLN A 71 -4.08 -10.33 7.77
C GLN A 71 -4.07 -11.86 7.63
N GLN A 72 -3.12 -12.43 6.88
CA GLN A 72 -3.06 -13.85 6.56
C GLN A 72 -2.11 -14.66 7.47
N MET A 73 -1.47 -14.02 8.47
CA MET A 73 -0.68 -14.74 9.48
C MET A 73 -1.59 -15.13 10.65
N PRO A 74 -1.67 -16.41 11.05
CA PRO A 74 -2.18 -16.73 12.37
C PRO A 74 -1.20 -16.10 13.36
N VAL A 75 -1.66 -15.09 14.09
CA VAL A 75 -0.94 -14.53 15.23
C VAL A 75 -0.79 -15.67 16.23
N GLN A 76 0.34 -16.36 16.21
CA GLN A 76 0.79 -17.07 17.40
C GLN A 76 0.94 -16.00 18.46
N GLN A 77 -0.02 -15.97 19.39
CA GLN A 77 0.06 -15.21 20.61
C GLN A 77 1.28 -15.72 21.39
N SER A 78 2.44 -15.12 21.16
CA SER A 78 3.50 -15.14 22.15
C SER A 78 3.14 -14.07 23.19
N GLU A 79 2.58 -14.53 24.31
CA GLU A 79 2.38 -13.75 25.52
C GLU A 79 3.73 -13.20 26.05
N LYS A 80 3.77 -11.87 26.26
CA LYS A 80 4.43 -11.04 27.31
C LYS A 80 5.92 -11.29 27.71
N PRO A 81 6.68 -10.28 28.23
CA PRO A 81 6.20 -9.16 29.04
C PRO A 81 6.67 -7.74 28.65
N GLU A 82 5.74 -6.80 28.91
CA GLU A 82 5.93 -5.49 29.55
C GLU A 82 7.37 -5.09 29.91
N ALA A 83 7.90 -4.09 29.20
CA ALA A 83 8.99 -3.25 29.66
C ALA A 83 8.54 -1.79 29.55
N GLU A 84 8.19 -1.22 30.69
CA GLU A 84 8.13 0.22 30.92
C GLU A 84 9.47 0.86 30.51
N ALA A 85 9.47 1.83 29.60
CA ALA A 85 10.53 2.83 29.53
C ALA A 85 10.11 4.07 28.71
N GLN A 86 9.55 5.02 29.45
CA GLN A 86 9.74 6.48 29.33
C GLN A 86 9.05 7.26 28.20
N PRO A 87 8.38 8.39 28.54
CA PRO A 87 7.83 9.32 27.56
C PRO A 87 8.99 10.04 26.85
N LYS A 88 9.02 9.97 25.52
CA LYS A 88 9.92 10.79 24.71
C LYS A 88 9.62 12.26 25.01
N ALA A 89 10.59 12.89 25.68
CA ALA A 89 10.61 14.31 25.95
C ALA A 89 10.26 15.09 24.68
N ALA A 90 9.28 15.98 24.80
CA ALA A 90 9.04 17.03 23.83
C ALA A 90 10.34 17.84 23.70
N MET A 91 11.08 17.64 22.61
CA MET A 91 12.16 18.56 22.22
C MET A 91 11.50 19.90 21.89
N LYS A 92 11.43 20.77 22.89
CA LYS A 92 11.22 22.20 22.70
C LYS A 92 12.44 22.70 21.94
N PHE A 93 12.30 22.95 20.65
CA PHE A 93 13.23 23.81 19.94
C PHE A 93 13.04 25.23 20.49
N PRO A 94 14.04 25.86 21.13
CA PRO A 94 13.95 27.28 21.40
C PRO A 94 13.90 27.98 20.04
N ARG A 95 12.80 28.69 19.79
CA ARG A 95 12.69 29.61 18.66
C ARG A 95 13.65 30.76 18.94
N SER A 96 14.89 30.62 18.50
CA SER A 96 15.81 31.75 18.44
C SER A 96 15.27 32.70 17.36
N GLU A 97 15.00 33.94 17.76
CA GLU A 97 14.62 35.02 16.85
C GLU A 97 15.68 35.16 15.75
N PRO A 98 15.29 35.37 14.48
CA PRO A 98 16.26 35.59 13.42
C PRO A 98 16.99 36.92 13.67
N GLU A 99 18.32 36.88 13.67
CA GLU A 99 19.15 38.08 13.75
C GLU A 99 18.78 39.06 12.62
N PRO A 100 18.73 40.37 12.88
CA PRO A 100 18.41 41.35 11.85
C PRO A 100 19.50 41.36 10.77
N TYR A 101 19.08 41.15 9.52
CA TYR A 101 19.95 41.13 8.35
C TYR A 101 20.67 42.48 8.17
N VAL A 102 21.99 42.50 8.37
CA VAL A 102 22.84 43.66 8.08
C VAL A 102 23.26 43.61 6.62
N LYS A 103 22.83 44.59 5.82
CA LYS A 103 23.26 44.75 4.42
C LYS A 103 24.76 45.05 4.38
N PRO A 104 25.59 44.30 3.62
CA PRO A 104 26.99 44.66 3.44
C PRO A 104 27.08 45.97 2.63
N SER A 105 27.62 47.01 3.27
CA SER A 105 27.91 48.29 2.62
C SER A 105 29.02 48.10 1.59
N LYS A 106 28.72 48.39 0.32
CA LYS A 106 29.71 48.46 -0.76
C LYS A 106 30.74 49.54 -0.42
N LYS A 107 31.98 49.13 -0.15
CA LYS A 107 33.12 50.05 -0.22
C LYS A 107 33.46 50.23 -1.70
N TYR A 108 33.31 51.46 -2.19
CA TYR A 108 33.94 51.93 -3.42
C TYR A 108 35.36 52.39 -3.11
#